data_AF-A0A3M1SKN8-F1
#
_entry.id   AF-A0A3M1SKN8-F1
#
_cell.length_a   1.000
_cell.length_b   1.000
_cell.length_c   1.000
_cell.angle_alpha   90.00
_cell.angle_beta   90.00
_cell.angle_gamma   90.00
#
_symmetry.space_group_name_H-M   'P 1'
#
loop_
_entity.id
_entity.type
_entity.pdbx_description
1 polymer ?
#
loop_
_entity_poly.entity_id
_entity_poly.type
_entity_poly.pdbx_seq_one_letter_code
_entity_poly.pdbx_strand_id
1 'polypeptide(L)'
;EPGIYAIGDVIDTAWLAHLASKEGILVVEKIAGRKVEPINHRLVPNCTYCDPEVASVGLTEAKAKELGYDVKTAKFPFSANPKARILGETEGFVKIVAEKKYDEVLGVHMIGPHATELLAEICVAMQLETTAEELGRTIHAHPTVSESIMEAAEGIHDSTIHL
;
A
#
# COMPACT_ATOMS: atom_id res chain seq x y z
N GLU A 1 -4.13 32.91 11.70
CA GLU A 1 -3.00 33.83 11.87
C GLU A 1 -1.87 33.54 10.89
N PRO A 2 -1.38 34.55 10.14
CA PRO A 2 -0.18 34.41 9.32
C PRO A 2 1.02 33.94 10.14
N GLY A 3 1.78 32.97 9.62
CA GLY A 3 2.97 32.42 10.29
C GLY A 3 2.70 31.37 11.37
N ILE A 4 1.43 31.07 11.68
CA ILE A 4 1.06 29.96 12.57
C ILE A 4 0.65 28.75 11.72
N TYR A 5 1.19 27.57 12.05
CA TYR A 5 0.92 26.31 11.39
C TYR A 5 0.38 25.27 12.38
N ALA A 6 -0.37 24.29 11.88
CA ALA A 6 -0.89 23.15 12.63
C ALA A 6 -0.63 21.87 11.84
N ILE A 7 -0.30 20.78 12.55
CA ILE A 7 0.06 19.46 12.00
C ILE A 7 -0.45 18.36 12.93
N GLY A 8 -0.54 17.14 12.43
CA GLY A 8 -0.91 15.95 13.19
C GLY A 8 -2.35 15.99 13.67
N ASP A 9 -2.60 15.37 14.82
CA ASP A 9 -3.95 15.06 15.31
C ASP A 9 -4.87 16.27 15.56
N VAL A 10 -4.34 17.50 15.52
CA VAL A 10 -5.12 18.74 15.67
C VAL A 10 -5.73 19.25 14.35
N ILE A 11 -5.36 18.67 13.21
CA ILE A 11 -5.93 18.99 11.89
C ILE A 11 -6.75 17.81 11.34
N ASP A 12 -7.53 18.06 10.28
CA ASP A 12 -8.41 17.07 9.64
C ASP A 12 -7.64 16.11 8.71
N THR A 13 -6.69 15.38 9.28
CA THR A 13 -5.90 14.35 8.60
C THR A 13 -5.90 13.06 9.42
N ALA A 14 -5.37 11.97 8.86
CA ALA A 14 -5.30 10.71 9.58
C ALA A 14 -4.41 10.84 10.82
N TRP A 15 -4.90 10.41 11.98
CA TRP A 15 -4.18 10.49 13.26
C TRP A 15 -3.11 9.39 13.37
N LEU A 16 -2.04 9.57 12.59
CA LEU A 16 -0.95 8.62 12.42
C LEU A 16 0.39 9.33 12.60
N ALA A 17 1.24 8.78 13.45
CA ALA A 17 2.50 9.40 13.85
C ALA A 17 3.43 9.72 12.67
N HIS A 18 3.51 8.84 11.67
CA HIS A 18 4.31 9.04 10.46
C HIS A 18 3.75 10.15 9.56
N LEU A 19 2.42 10.33 9.51
CA LEU A 19 1.81 11.45 8.79
C LEU A 19 2.10 12.77 9.49
N ALA A 20 1.86 12.86 10.80
CA ALA A 20 2.16 14.04 11.60
C ALA A 20 3.64 14.46 11.47
N SER A 21 4.56 13.48 11.45
CA SER A 21 5.99 13.72 11.26
C SER A 21 6.30 14.32 9.88
N LYS A 22 5.67 13.79 8.81
CA LYS A 22 5.85 14.31 7.44
C LYS A 22 5.24 15.69 7.25
N GLU A 23 4.09 15.95 7.85
CA GLU A 23 3.46 17.27 7.88
C GLU A 23 4.37 18.29 8.57
N GLY A 24 4.99 17.90 9.70
CA GLY A 24 5.99 18.71 10.39
C GLY A 24 7.19 19.06 9.51
N ILE A 25 7.75 18.06 8.81
CA ILE A 25 8.85 18.27 7.85
C ILE A 25 8.43 19.26 6.76
N LEU A 26 7.28 19.03 6.12
CA LEU A 26 6.76 19.92 5.07
C LEU A 26 6.64 21.36 5.56
N VAL A 27 6.08 21.57 6.75
CA VAL A 27 5.92 22.91 7.35
C VAL A 27 7.28 23.57 7.58
N VAL A 28 8.25 22.89 8.19
CA VAL A 28 9.57 23.50 8.47
C VAL A 28 10.36 23.77 7.20
N GLU A 29 10.25 22.92 6.18
CA GLU A 29 10.87 23.16 4.87
C GLU A 29 10.27 24.36 4.16
N LYS A 30 8.94 24.51 4.23
CA LYS A 30 8.23 25.68 3.71
C LYS A 30 8.65 26.95 4.44
N ILE A 31 8.75 26.92 5.76
CA ILE A 31 9.25 28.04 6.59
C ILE A 31 10.68 28.41 6.19
N ALA A 32 11.52 27.41 5.88
CA ALA A 32 12.90 27.60 5.43
C ALA A 32 13.01 28.07 3.96
N GLY A 33 11.91 28.31 3.25
CA GLY A 33 11.91 28.75 1.85
C GLY A 33 12.34 27.67 0.86
N ARG A 34 12.30 26.39 1.25
CA ARG A 34 12.58 25.28 0.34
C ARG A 34 11.38 25.03 -0.59
N LYS A 35 11.66 24.44 -1.75
CA LYS A 35 10.61 23.86 -2.59
C LYS A 35 10.02 22.65 -1.84
N VAL A 36 8.72 22.68 -1.60
CA VAL A 36 7.98 21.59 -0.96
C VAL A 36 6.91 21.08 -1.91
N GLU A 37 6.68 19.77 -1.87
CA GLU A 37 5.56 19.14 -2.56
C GLU A 37 4.46 18.85 -1.52
N PRO A 38 3.16 18.99 -1.87
CA PRO A 38 2.07 18.63 -0.98
C PRO A 38 2.12 17.14 -0.60
N ILE A 39 1.71 16.81 0.63
CA ILE A 39 1.56 15.41 1.04
C ILE A 39 0.41 14.79 0.26
N ASN A 40 0.69 13.67 -0.41
CA ASN A 40 -0.34 12.85 -1.02
C ASN A 40 -0.99 11.97 0.06
N HIS A 41 -2.14 12.39 0.58
CA HIS A 41 -2.86 11.65 1.62
C HIS A 41 -3.35 10.25 1.18
N ARG A 42 -3.40 9.95 -0.14
CA ARG A 42 -3.69 8.60 -0.63
C ARG A 42 -2.56 7.61 -0.33
N LEU A 43 -1.33 8.10 -0.17
CA LEU A 43 -0.13 7.28 0.03
C LEU A 43 0.26 7.17 1.51
N VAL A 44 -0.65 7.48 2.43
CA VAL A 44 -0.41 7.31 3.87
C VAL A 44 -0.70 5.84 4.23
N PRO A 45 0.31 5.06 4.66
CA PRO A 45 0.08 3.68 5.08
C PRO A 45 -0.71 3.63 6.39
N ASN A 46 -1.55 2.61 6.53
CA ASN A 46 -2.30 2.31 7.74
C ASN A 46 -1.98 0.87 8.18
N CYS A 47 -1.61 0.71 9.45
CA CYS A 47 -1.17 -0.55 10.03
C CYS A 47 -1.91 -0.82 11.34
N THR A 48 -2.45 -2.02 11.49
CA THR A 48 -2.96 -2.55 12.76
C THR A 48 -2.11 -3.75 13.14
N TYR A 49 -1.39 -3.62 14.26
CA TYR A 49 -0.48 -4.64 14.80
C TYR A 49 -1.22 -5.69 15.63
N CYS A 50 -2.29 -6.26 15.06
CA CYS A 50 -3.01 -7.40 15.61
C CYS A 50 -2.44 -8.72 15.07
N ASP A 51 -3.00 -9.85 15.52
CA ASP A 51 -2.65 -11.18 15.01
C ASP A 51 -3.88 -11.84 14.35
N PRO A 52 -3.87 -12.09 13.02
CA PRO A 52 -2.84 -11.70 12.06
C PRO A 52 -2.78 -10.18 11.82
N GLU A 53 -1.64 -9.66 11.36
CA GLU A 53 -1.46 -8.23 11.08
C GLU A 53 -2.36 -7.75 9.94
N VAL A 54 -2.74 -6.46 9.97
CA VAL A 54 -3.50 -5.82 8.89
C VAL A 54 -2.79 -4.56 8.43
N ALA A 55 -2.62 -4.39 7.12
CA ALA A 55 -1.91 -3.28 6.54
C ALA A 55 -2.55 -2.82 5.23
N SER A 56 -2.63 -1.52 4.98
CA SER A 56 -3.15 -0.98 3.72
C SER A 56 -2.56 0.37 3.35
N VAL A 57 -2.55 0.65 2.04
CA VAL A 57 -2.21 1.96 1.49
C VAL A 57 -3.03 2.18 0.22
N GLY A 58 -3.40 3.43 -0.08
CA GLY A 58 -4.19 3.75 -1.26
C GLY A 58 -5.69 3.56 -1.10
N LEU A 59 -6.36 3.39 -2.23
CA LEU A 59 -7.82 3.31 -2.32
C LEU A 59 -8.32 1.89 -2.07
N THR A 60 -9.44 1.79 -1.37
CA THR A 60 -10.26 0.58 -1.42
C THR A 60 -10.94 0.46 -2.77
N GLU A 61 -11.34 -0.75 -3.17
CA GLU A 61 -12.10 -0.96 -4.41
C GLU A 61 -13.39 -0.14 -4.46
N ALA A 62 -14.13 -0.09 -3.34
CA ALA A 62 -15.35 0.71 -3.23
C ALA A 62 -15.04 2.19 -3.45
N LYS A 63 -13.99 2.71 -2.79
CA LYS A 63 -13.63 4.12 -2.92
C LYS A 63 -13.11 4.47 -4.31
N ALA A 64 -12.34 3.58 -4.94
CA ALA A 64 -11.88 3.78 -6.30
C ALA A 64 -13.06 3.83 -7.29
N LYS A 65 -14.05 2.96 -7.15
CA LYS A 65 -15.29 3.01 -7.95
C LYS A 65 -16.10 4.28 -7.70
N GLU A 66 -16.22 4.72 -6.45
CA GLU A 66 -16.89 5.99 -6.10
C GLU A 66 -16.22 7.21 -6.76
N LEU A 67 -14.89 7.18 -6.90
CA LEU A 67 -14.12 8.22 -7.57
C LEU A 67 -14.15 8.13 -9.10
N GLY A 68 -14.84 7.14 -9.66
CA GLY A 68 -15.04 6.99 -11.10
C GLY A 68 -13.96 6.18 -11.82
N TYR A 69 -13.04 5.51 -11.09
CA TYR A 69 -12.08 4.60 -11.71
C TYR A 69 -12.77 3.32 -12.21
N ASP A 70 -12.41 2.87 -13.41
CA ASP A 70 -12.70 1.51 -13.84
C ASP A 70 -11.60 0.60 -13.28
N VAL A 71 -11.96 -0.23 -12.29
CA VAL A 71 -10.99 -0.99 -11.49
C VAL A 71 -11.01 -2.48 -11.81
N LYS A 72 -9.83 -3.10 -11.69
CA LYS A 72 -9.67 -4.55 -11.56
C LYS A 72 -9.04 -4.83 -10.20
N THR A 73 -9.40 -5.98 -9.61
CA THR A 73 -8.86 -6.39 -8.33
C THR A 73 -8.49 -7.85 -8.36
N ALA A 74 -7.41 -8.20 -7.67
CA ALA A 74 -6.97 -9.57 -7.51
C ALA A 74 -6.57 -9.83 -6.06
N LYS A 75 -6.59 -11.11 -5.68
CA LYS A 75 -6.22 -11.57 -4.34
C LYS A 75 -5.34 -12.79 -4.44
N PHE A 76 -4.30 -12.84 -3.61
CA PHE A 76 -3.48 -14.03 -3.42
C PHE A 76 -3.55 -14.46 -1.94
N PRO A 77 -4.00 -15.68 -1.63
CA PRO A 77 -4.11 -16.15 -0.26
C PRO A 77 -2.75 -16.61 0.30
N PHE A 78 -2.45 -16.29 1.56
CA PHE A 78 -1.21 -16.75 2.20
C PHE A 78 -1.16 -18.29 2.37
N SER A 79 -2.30 -18.98 2.31
CA SER A 79 -2.34 -20.45 2.27
C SER A 79 -1.66 -21.06 1.04
N ALA A 80 -1.54 -20.30 -0.06
CA ALA A 80 -0.82 -20.69 -1.27
C ALA A 80 0.66 -20.28 -1.24
N ASN A 81 1.08 -19.43 -0.29
CA ASN A 81 2.47 -19.00 -0.17
C ASN A 81 3.32 -20.06 0.59
N PRO A 82 4.43 -20.54 0.02
CA PRO A 82 5.26 -21.58 0.65
C PRO A 82 5.95 -21.09 1.93
N LYS A 83 6.39 -19.84 1.99
CA LYS A 83 7.03 -19.27 3.19
C LYS A 83 6.03 -19.15 4.34
N ALA A 84 4.82 -18.68 4.08
CA ALA A 84 3.73 -18.61 5.06
C ALA A 84 3.41 -20.00 5.64
N ARG A 85 3.39 -21.04 4.79
CA ARG A 85 3.25 -22.44 5.24
C ARG A 85 4.40 -22.92 6.11
N ILE A 86 5.65 -22.54 5.81
CA ILE A 86 6.82 -22.86 6.64
C ILE A 86 6.71 -22.20 8.02
N LEU A 87 6.18 -20.98 8.09
CA LEU A 87 5.96 -20.25 9.34
C LEU A 87 4.77 -20.79 10.14
N GLY A 88 3.84 -21.50 9.50
CA GLY A 88 2.57 -21.91 10.11
C GLY A 88 1.52 -20.80 10.13
N GLU A 89 1.74 -19.71 9.38
CA GLU A 89 0.95 -18.48 9.37
C GLU A 89 0.23 -18.33 8.02
N THR A 90 -0.76 -19.17 7.76
CA THR A 90 -1.42 -19.25 6.44
C THR A 90 -2.70 -18.43 6.30
N GLU A 91 -3.10 -17.73 7.36
CA GLU A 91 -4.35 -16.96 7.36
C GLU A 91 -4.21 -15.66 6.57
N GLY A 92 -5.28 -15.30 5.84
CA GLY A 92 -5.39 -14.03 5.15
C GLY A 92 -4.88 -14.02 3.70
N PHE A 93 -4.64 -12.82 3.17
CA PHE A 93 -4.35 -12.58 1.76
C PHE A 93 -3.71 -11.21 1.50
N VAL A 94 -3.11 -11.05 0.32
CA VAL A 94 -2.81 -9.76 -0.31
C VAL A 94 -3.90 -9.45 -1.34
N LYS A 95 -4.45 -8.23 -1.34
CA LYS A 95 -5.40 -7.72 -2.35
C LYS A 95 -4.81 -6.48 -3.02
N ILE A 96 -4.78 -6.48 -4.36
CA ILE A 96 -4.42 -5.32 -5.18
C ILE A 96 -5.67 -4.74 -5.84
N VAL A 97 -5.74 -3.41 -5.90
CA VAL A 97 -6.74 -2.63 -6.65
C VAL A 97 -5.97 -1.83 -7.69
N ALA A 98 -6.21 -2.09 -8.97
CA ALA A 98 -5.57 -1.41 -10.10
C ALA A 98 -6.61 -0.76 -11.02
N GLU A 99 -6.24 0.32 -11.70
CA GLU A 99 -7.04 0.92 -12.75
C GLU A 99 -6.87 0.15 -14.07
N LYS A 100 -7.95 -0.11 -14.81
CA LYS A 100 -7.86 -0.84 -16.09
C LYS A 100 -7.18 -0.08 -17.23
N LYS A 101 -7.19 1.26 -17.21
CA LYS A 101 -6.76 2.05 -18.36
C LYS A 101 -5.24 2.15 -18.46
N TYR A 102 -4.59 2.50 -17.34
CA TYR A 102 -3.14 2.66 -17.28
C TYR A 102 -2.44 1.59 -16.44
N ASP A 103 -3.20 0.65 -15.86
CA ASP A 103 -2.68 -0.40 -15.00
C ASP A 103 -2.06 0.11 -13.68
N GLU A 104 -2.28 1.38 -13.34
CA GLU A 104 -1.79 2.00 -12.11
C GLU A 104 -2.35 1.27 -10.88
N VAL A 105 -1.46 0.95 -9.94
CA VAL A 105 -1.86 0.42 -8.63
C VAL A 105 -2.49 1.55 -7.80
N LEU A 106 -3.79 1.45 -7.59
CA LEU A 106 -4.57 2.45 -6.83
C LEU A 106 -4.56 2.20 -5.32
N GLY A 107 -4.34 0.95 -4.90
CA GLY A 107 -4.21 0.58 -3.50
C GLY A 107 -3.94 -0.90 -3.27
N VAL A 108 -3.34 -1.22 -2.14
CA VAL A 108 -3.04 -2.60 -1.70
C VAL A 108 -3.49 -2.77 -0.25
N HIS A 109 -4.08 -3.93 0.03
CA HIS A 109 -4.68 -4.25 1.32
C HIS A 109 -4.26 -5.68 1.69
N MET A 110 -3.76 -5.86 2.91
CA MET A 110 -3.18 -7.11 3.37
C MET A 110 -3.72 -7.45 4.76
N ILE A 111 -3.97 -8.74 4.95
CA ILE A 111 -4.18 -9.35 6.27
C ILE A 111 -3.36 -10.63 6.29
N GLY A 112 -2.44 -10.82 7.23
CA GLY A 112 -1.58 -12.00 7.29
C GLY A 112 -0.18 -11.75 7.84
N PRO A 113 0.75 -12.72 7.68
CA PRO A 113 2.09 -12.65 8.24
C PRO A 113 2.89 -11.45 7.72
N HIS A 114 3.47 -10.68 8.64
CA HIS A 114 4.32 -9.52 8.33
C HIS A 114 3.66 -8.45 7.44
N ALA A 115 2.34 -8.35 7.41
CA ALA A 115 1.62 -7.40 6.53
C ALA A 115 2.11 -5.96 6.71
N THR A 116 2.43 -5.55 7.95
CA THR A 116 2.89 -4.18 8.23
C THR A 116 4.29 -3.88 7.72
N GLU A 117 5.16 -4.90 7.60
CA GLU A 117 6.50 -4.78 7.02
C GLU A 117 6.47 -4.88 5.49
N LEU A 118 5.67 -5.78 4.94
CA LEU A 118 5.48 -5.92 3.48
C LEU A 118 4.92 -4.65 2.84
N LEU A 119 4.12 -3.88 3.57
CA LEU A 119 3.53 -2.63 3.08
C LEU A 119 4.58 -1.58 2.67
N ALA A 120 5.80 -1.65 3.21
CA ALA A 120 6.87 -0.71 2.87
C ALA A 120 7.23 -0.77 1.38
N GLU A 121 7.26 -1.96 0.78
CA GLU A 121 7.50 -2.16 -0.66
C GLU A 121 6.44 -1.43 -1.49
N ILE A 122 5.17 -1.62 -1.13
CA ILE A 122 4.04 -1.00 -1.81
C ILE A 122 4.07 0.53 -1.67
N CYS A 123 4.43 1.05 -0.49
CA CYS A 123 4.52 2.49 -0.29
C CYS A 123 5.51 3.13 -1.27
N VAL A 124 6.66 2.50 -1.49
CA VAL A 124 7.65 2.98 -2.47
C VAL A 124 7.11 2.81 -3.89
N ALA A 125 6.53 1.65 -4.21
CA ALA A 125 6.06 1.36 -5.56
C ALA A 125 4.93 2.31 -6.00
N MET A 126 3.95 2.58 -5.13
CA MET A 126 2.88 3.54 -5.39
C MET A 126 3.36 5.00 -5.41
N GLN A 127 4.40 5.34 -4.65
CA GLN A 127 5.04 6.67 -4.74
C GLN A 127 5.70 6.91 -6.10
N LEU A 128 6.05 5.83 -6.81
CA LEU A 128 6.60 5.82 -8.16
C LEU A 128 5.52 5.57 -9.23
N GLU A 129 4.24 5.56 -8.86
CA GLU A 129 3.11 5.35 -9.78
C GLU A 129 3.20 4.03 -10.56
N THR A 130 3.69 2.96 -9.90
CA THR A 130 3.91 1.66 -10.55
C THR A 130 2.62 1.04 -11.12
N THR A 131 2.81 0.16 -12.11
CA THR A 131 1.73 -0.67 -12.63
C THR A 131 1.65 -2.05 -11.96
N ALA A 132 0.51 -2.73 -12.08
CA ALA A 132 0.38 -4.12 -11.64
C ALA A 132 1.32 -5.04 -12.44
N GLU A 133 1.53 -4.78 -13.73
CA GLU A 133 2.51 -5.49 -14.55
C GLU A 133 3.94 -5.35 -13.99
N GLU A 134 4.37 -4.15 -13.61
CA GLU A 134 5.71 -3.92 -13.05
C GLU A 134 5.91 -4.66 -11.72
N LEU A 135 4.91 -4.66 -10.83
CA LEU A 135 4.95 -5.42 -9.59
C LEU A 135 5.02 -6.93 -9.85
N GLY A 136 4.20 -7.46 -10.76
CA GLY A 136 4.17 -8.89 -11.09
C GLY A 136 5.47 -9.38 -11.71
N ARG A 137 6.08 -8.57 -12.59
CA ARG A 137 7.33 -8.90 -13.28
C ARG A 137 8.58 -8.72 -12.42
N THR A 138 8.46 -8.06 -11.27
CA THR A 138 9.58 -7.88 -10.34
C THR A 138 9.97 -9.21 -9.71
N ILE A 139 11.25 -9.56 -9.79
CA ILE A 139 11.76 -10.82 -9.22
C ILE A 139 11.70 -10.74 -7.70
N HIS A 140 10.80 -11.50 -7.11
CA HIS A 140 10.72 -11.70 -5.67
C HIS A 140 11.59 -12.89 -5.24
N ALA A 141 12.27 -12.76 -4.11
CA ALA A 141 13.11 -13.84 -3.60
C ALA A 141 12.26 -15.03 -3.14
N HIS A 142 12.74 -16.26 -3.39
CA HIS A 142 12.04 -17.48 -3.00
C HIS A 142 12.82 -18.27 -1.92
N PRO A 143 12.17 -18.81 -0.87
CA PRO A 143 10.78 -18.56 -0.49
C PRO A 143 10.67 -17.30 0.41
N THR A 144 9.78 -16.38 0.09
CA THR A 144 9.44 -15.22 0.94
C THR A 144 7.94 -14.98 0.98
N VAL A 145 7.49 -14.30 2.04
CA VAL A 145 6.07 -13.93 2.17
C VAL A 145 5.70 -12.90 1.09
N SER A 146 6.64 -12.04 0.68
CA SER A 146 6.44 -11.00 -0.33
C SER A 146 6.13 -11.56 -1.73
N GLU A 147 6.43 -12.83 -2.03
CA GLU A 147 5.95 -13.48 -3.28
C GLU A 147 4.42 -13.38 -3.43
N SER A 148 3.68 -13.23 -2.32
CA SER A 148 2.23 -13.03 -2.34
C SER A 148 1.80 -11.69 -2.98
N ILE A 149 2.66 -10.66 -2.93
CA ILE A 149 2.44 -9.38 -3.63
C ILE A 149 2.57 -9.58 -5.14
N MET A 150 3.66 -10.21 -5.58
CA MET A 150 3.91 -10.57 -6.98
C MET A 150 2.73 -11.34 -7.58
N GLU A 151 2.29 -12.41 -6.91
CA GLU A 151 1.19 -13.25 -7.40
C GLU A 151 -0.16 -12.54 -7.40
N ALA A 152 -0.40 -11.65 -6.42
CA ALA A 152 -1.59 -10.80 -6.41
C ALA A 152 -1.57 -9.78 -7.56
N ALA A 153 -0.39 -9.29 -7.95
CA ALA A 153 -0.21 -8.38 -9.07
C ALA A 153 -0.43 -9.10 -10.41
N GLU A 154 0.17 -10.28 -10.60
CA GLU A 154 -0.10 -11.15 -11.76
C GLU A 154 -1.59 -11.52 -11.88
N GLY A 155 -2.28 -11.64 -10.74
CA GLY A 155 -3.73 -11.87 -10.71
C GLY A 155 -4.55 -10.74 -11.32
N ILE A 156 -4.03 -9.51 -11.38
CA ILE A 156 -4.68 -8.42 -12.12
C ILE A 156 -4.76 -8.75 -13.61
N HIS A 157 -3.85 -9.56 -14.14
CA HIS A 157 -3.84 -9.97 -15.55
C HIS A 157 -4.33 -11.40 -15.78
N ASP A 158 -4.90 -12.04 -14.76
CA ASP A 158 -5.30 -13.46 -14.78
C ASP A 158 -4.11 -14.42 -15.06
N SER A 159 -2.91 -14.02 -14.63
CA SER A 159 -1.62 -14.70 -14.90
C SER A 159 -0.98 -15.33 -13.65
N THR A 160 -1.68 -15.37 -12.52
CA THR A 160 -1.19 -15.99 -11.28
C THR A 160 -0.77 -17.44 -11.50
N ILE A 161 0.39 -17.84 -10.97
CA ILE A 161 1.00 -19.16 -11.24
C ILE A 161 0.70 -20.16 -10.12
N HIS A 162 0.54 -19.68 -8.89
CA HIS A 162 0.52 -20.54 -7.69
C HIS A 162 -0.83 -20.57 -6.96
N LEU A 163 -1.96 -20.32 -7.65
CA LEU A 163 -3.31 -20.36 -7.05
C LEU A 163 -3.98 -21.74 -7.15
#